data_AF-A0A364K103-F1
#
_entry.id   AF-A0A364K103-F1
#
_cell.length_a   1.000
_cell.length_b   1.000
_cell.length_c   1.000
_cell.angle_alpha   90.00
_cell.angle_beta   90.00
_cell.angle_gamma   90.00
#
_symmetry.space_group_name_H-M   'P 1'
#
loop_
_entity.id
_entity.type
_entity.pdbx_description
1 polymer ?
#
loop_
_entity_poly.entity_id
_entity_poly.type
_entity_poly.pdbx_seq_one_letter_code
_entity_poly.pdbx_strand_id
1 'polypeptide(L)'
;MDLLKNWNEAINYIEENLTNEIDYKEVARLAVCSEYHFKRMFSFLAGITLSEYIRRRRLTLAAFDLRDSNVKVIDVAMKYGYNSPDSFTRAFQNLHGLTPSEVRNNGQSLKAYPRMTFQLSIKGGAEMNYRLEEKEAFRIVGIKKRVPIIFKGVNPVIASMWESLDHEKIDQLKKLSNVEPIGLLSASTNFSEGRMQEKGELDHYIGVVTTKECPDNLEQLEVSASTWAVFEVIGSFPDTLQNIWGRIYSEWFPSSNYEQIGGPEILWNEDKDITSPTFKSEIWIPISKK
;
A
#
# COMPACT_ATOMS: atom_id res chain seq x y z
N MET A 1 16.42 17.96 -8.94
CA MET A 1 16.37 17.27 -7.63
C MET A 1 16.48 15.78 -7.91
N ASP A 2 17.41 15.07 -7.26
CA ASP A 2 17.64 13.65 -7.52
C ASP A 2 16.77 12.81 -6.55
N LEU A 3 15.63 12.34 -7.05
CA LEU A 3 14.67 11.56 -6.26
C LEU A 3 15.31 10.31 -5.66
N LEU A 4 16.13 9.58 -6.43
CA LEU A 4 16.77 8.35 -5.96
C LEU A 4 17.75 8.65 -4.83
N LYS A 5 18.51 9.74 -4.95
CA LYS A 5 19.40 10.20 -3.88
C LYS A 5 18.61 10.53 -2.61
N ASN A 6 17.59 11.36 -2.72
CA ASN A 6 16.74 11.79 -1.61
C ASN A 6 16.07 10.60 -0.88
N TRP A 7 15.60 9.62 -1.65
CA TRP A 7 15.00 8.41 -1.09
C TRP A 7 16.02 7.51 -0.40
N ASN A 8 17.23 7.41 -0.94
CA ASN A 8 18.33 6.72 -0.25
C ASN A 8 18.79 7.45 1.02
N GLU A 9 18.75 8.79 1.04
CA GLU A 9 18.97 9.59 2.25
C GLU A 9 17.90 9.33 3.32
N ALA A 10 16.63 9.23 2.94
CA ALA A 10 15.57 8.84 3.86
C ALA A 10 15.78 7.43 4.45
N ILE A 11 16.23 6.46 3.64
CA ILE A 11 16.58 5.12 4.13
C ILE A 11 17.84 5.12 5.02
N ASN A 12 18.85 5.92 4.68
CA ASN A 12 20.04 6.13 5.52
C ASN A 12 19.61 6.58 6.93
N TYR A 13 18.78 7.61 7.00
CA TYR A 13 18.27 8.13 8.27
C TYR A 13 17.54 7.05 9.08
N ILE A 14 16.69 6.24 8.44
CA ILE A 14 16.00 5.13 9.10
C ILE A 14 17.00 4.12 9.68
N GLU A 15 18.02 3.74 8.90
CA GLU A 15 19.04 2.77 9.31
C GLU A 15 19.89 3.28 10.48
N GLU A 16 20.25 4.56 10.46
CA GLU A 16 21.00 5.22 11.54
C GLU A 16 20.18 5.36 12.83
N ASN A 17 18.84 5.34 12.73
CA ASN A 17 17.93 5.49 13.86
C ASN A 17 17.20 4.19 14.25
N LEU A 18 17.67 3.02 13.81
CA LEU A 18 17.02 1.74 14.17
C LEU A 18 17.02 1.45 15.68
N THR A 19 17.94 2.02 16.45
CA THR A 19 17.99 1.88 17.92
C THR A 19 17.30 3.01 18.67
N ASN A 20 16.77 4.00 17.94
CA ASN A 20 16.13 5.19 18.50
C ASN A 20 14.68 5.30 17.98
N GLU A 21 13.99 6.36 18.43
CA GLU A 21 12.74 6.77 17.80
C GLU A 21 13.02 7.33 16.40
N ILE A 22 12.22 6.89 15.41
CA ILE A 22 12.35 7.33 14.02
C ILE A 22 11.30 8.41 13.79
N ASP A 23 11.74 9.63 13.46
CA ASP A 23 10.82 10.70 13.08
C ASP A 23 10.40 10.55 11.61
N TYR A 24 9.15 10.14 11.38
CA TYR A 24 8.61 10.01 10.03
C TYR A 24 8.52 11.34 9.28
N LYS A 25 8.42 12.49 9.98
CA LYS A 25 8.46 13.81 9.35
C LYS A 25 9.83 14.08 8.74
N GLU A 26 10.90 13.69 9.44
CA GLU A 26 12.26 13.84 8.92
C GLU A 26 12.51 12.91 7.72
N VAL A 27 12.02 11.67 7.78
CA VAL A 27 12.05 10.73 6.65
C VAL A 27 11.37 11.36 5.41
N ALA A 28 10.18 11.91 5.59
CA ALA A 28 9.41 12.55 4.53
C ALA A 28 10.12 13.80 3.98
N ARG A 29 10.69 14.63 4.86
CA ARG A 29 11.46 15.82 4.51
C ARG A 29 12.68 15.47 3.65
N LEU A 30 13.43 14.43 4.03
CA LEU A 30 14.59 13.94 3.27
C LEU A 30 14.18 13.38 1.91
N ALA A 31 13.06 12.65 1.85
CA ALA A 31 12.52 12.11 0.59
C ALA A 31 11.85 13.17 -0.31
N VAL A 32 11.59 14.37 0.23
CA VAL A 32 10.90 15.49 -0.43
C VAL A 32 9.50 15.10 -0.91
N CYS A 33 8.72 14.54 0.01
CA CYS A 33 7.30 14.25 -0.17
C CYS A 33 6.58 14.21 1.18
N SER A 34 5.26 14.05 1.17
CA SER A 34 4.52 13.79 2.41
C SER A 34 4.80 12.41 3.01
N GLU A 35 4.61 12.28 4.33
CA GLU A 35 4.71 11.00 5.05
C GLU A 35 3.81 9.92 4.42
N TYR A 36 2.60 10.33 4.01
CA TYR A 36 1.65 9.43 3.39
C TYR A 36 2.21 8.91 2.06
N HIS A 37 2.67 9.80 1.18
CA HIS A 37 3.24 9.40 -0.11
C HIS A 37 4.47 8.50 0.08
N PHE A 38 5.40 8.86 0.98
CA PHE A 38 6.58 8.06 1.27
C PHE A 38 6.21 6.64 1.70
N LYS A 39 5.34 6.49 2.71
CA LYS A 39 4.90 5.17 3.21
C LYS A 39 4.21 4.35 2.12
N ARG A 40 3.35 4.98 1.30
CA ARG A 40 2.63 4.33 0.19
C ARG A 40 3.59 3.80 -0.87
N MET A 41 4.42 4.68 -1.40
CA MET A 41 5.43 4.37 -2.43
C MET A 41 6.44 3.34 -1.93
N PHE A 42 7.00 3.50 -0.72
CA PHE A 42 7.90 2.50 -0.14
C PHE A 42 7.21 1.14 -0.09
N SER A 43 5.98 1.09 0.44
CA SER A 43 5.26 -0.18 0.60
C SER A 43 4.97 -0.87 -0.72
N PHE A 44 4.65 -0.08 -1.75
CA PHE A 44 4.36 -0.58 -3.08
C PHE A 44 5.63 -1.08 -3.78
N LEU A 45 6.71 -0.31 -3.75
CA LEU A 45 7.97 -0.63 -4.43
C LEU A 45 8.77 -1.73 -3.72
N ALA A 46 8.85 -1.68 -2.39
CA ALA A 46 9.65 -2.63 -1.60
C ALA A 46 8.95 -3.98 -1.41
N GLY A 47 7.65 -4.05 -1.66
CA GLY A 47 6.88 -5.25 -1.35
C GLY A 47 6.92 -5.58 0.16
N ILE A 48 7.07 -4.58 1.03
CA ILE A 48 6.81 -4.64 2.49
C ILE A 48 6.46 -3.26 3.05
N THR A 49 5.72 -3.16 4.17
CA THR A 49 5.55 -1.85 4.82
C THR A 49 6.86 -1.30 5.37
N LEU A 50 6.93 0.02 5.54
CA LEU A 50 8.05 0.67 6.19
C LEU A 50 8.27 0.15 7.62
N SER A 51 7.20 -0.04 8.39
CA SER A 51 7.28 -0.58 9.76
C SER A 51 7.80 -2.02 9.79
N GLU A 52 7.41 -2.85 8.81
CA GLU A 52 7.89 -4.22 8.68
C GLU A 52 9.37 -4.24 8.25
N TYR A 53 9.79 -3.34 7.37
CA TYR A 53 11.18 -3.14 7.04
C TYR A 53 12.01 -2.82 8.30
N ILE A 54 11.61 -1.79 9.06
CA ILE A 54 12.26 -1.39 10.32
C ILE A 54 12.33 -2.58 11.29
N ARG A 55 11.23 -3.32 11.47
CA ARG A 55 11.17 -4.50 12.33
C ARG A 55 12.14 -5.60 11.90
N ARG A 56 12.18 -5.93 10.60
CA ARG A 56 13.10 -6.93 10.03
C ARG A 56 14.55 -6.53 10.21
N ARG A 57 14.87 -5.24 10.01
CA ARG A 57 16.21 -4.69 10.20
C ARG A 57 16.63 -4.74 11.67
N ARG A 58 15.78 -4.25 12.58
CA ARG A 58 15.99 -4.35 14.05
C ARG A 58 16.27 -5.77 14.51
N LEU A 59 15.44 -6.74 14.12
CA LEU A 59 15.61 -8.14 14.52
C LEU A 59 16.85 -8.79 13.88
N THR A 60 17.19 -8.44 12.64
CA THR A 60 18.43 -8.90 12.00
C THR A 60 19.66 -8.40 12.77
N LEU A 61 19.70 -7.12 13.13
CA LEU A 61 20.81 -6.55 13.90
C LEU A 61 20.87 -7.09 15.33
N ALA A 62 19.70 -7.31 15.96
CA ALA A 62 19.61 -7.98 17.25
C ALA A 62 20.21 -9.39 17.22
N ALA A 63 20.01 -10.13 16.13
CA ALA A 63 20.60 -11.46 15.96
C ALA A 63 22.13 -11.41 15.87
N PHE A 64 22.71 -10.39 15.22
CA PHE A 64 24.16 -10.17 15.22
C PHE A 64 24.68 -9.83 16.62
N ASP A 65 24.04 -8.89 17.32
CA ASP A 65 24.44 -8.53 18.68
C ASP A 65 24.42 -9.74 19.64
N LEU A 66 23.39 -10.58 19.54
CA LEU A 66 23.23 -11.78 20.38
C LEU A 66 24.24 -12.90 20.05
N ARG A 67 24.72 -12.94 18.81
CA ARG A 67 25.70 -13.94 18.36
C ARG A 67 27.13 -13.53 18.72
N ASP A 68 27.45 -12.26 18.56
CA ASP A 68 28.81 -11.74 18.66
C ASP A 68 29.19 -11.29 20.08
N SER A 69 28.24 -11.31 21.02
CA SER A 69 28.48 -10.84 22.38
C SER A 69 27.69 -11.58 23.45
N ASN A 70 28.17 -11.52 24.69
CA ASN A 70 27.49 -12.13 25.85
C ASN A 70 26.43 -11.19 26.48
N VAL A 71 25.92 -10.22 25.71
CA VAL A 71 24.92 -9.22 26.14
C VAL A 71 23.61 -9.85 26.59
N LYS A 72 22.94 -9.28 27.59
CA LYS A 72 21.67 -9.83 28.06
C LYS A 72 20.59 -9.62 27.00
N VAL A 73 19.70 -10.59 26.87
CA VAL A 73 18.56 -10.53 25.93
C VAL A 73 17.70 -9.27 26.16
N ILE A 74 17.50 -8.88 27.43
CA ILE A 74 16.75 -7.66 27.77
C ILE A 74 17.44 -6.39 27.28
N ASP A 75 18.78 -6.32 27.33
CA ASP A 75 19.53 -5.15 26.87
C ASP A 75 19.41 -4.99 25.35
N VAL A 76 19.49 -6.12 24.62
CA VAL A 76 19.26 -6.14 23.16
C VAL A 76 17.82 -5.78 22.82
N ALA A 77 16.84 -6.32 23.56
CA ALA A 77 15.43 -5.99 23.36
C ALA A 77 15.18 -4.49 23.50
N MET A 78 15.68 -3.87 24.58
CA MET A 78 15.55 -2.44 24.84
C MET A 78 16.27 -1.61 23.77
N LYS A 79 17.49 -2.00 23.38
CA LYS A 79 18.28 -1.34 22.32
C LYS A 79 17.52 -1.22 21.00
N TYR A 80 16.69 -2.21 20.65
CA TYR A 80 15.90 -2.21 19.42
C TYR A 80 14.43 -1.84 19.62
N GLY A 81 14.11 -1.12 20.71
CA GLY A 81 12.80 -0.51 20.93
C GLY A 81 11.70 -1.48 21.37
N TYR A 82 12.04 -2.61 21.99
CA TYR A 82 11.06 -3.51 22.62
C TYR A 82 10.94 -3.22 24.11
N ASN A 83 9.71 -3.01 24.58
CA ASN A 83 9.41 -2.67 25.99
C ASN A 83 9.44 -3.89 26.93
N SER A 84 9.54 -5.11 26.41
CA SER A 84 9.66 -6.32 27.23
C SER A 84 10.41 -7.45 26.51
N PRO A 85 11.18 -8.28 27.24
CA PRO A 85 11.80 -9.49 26.69
C PRO A 85 10.82 -10.47 26.05
N ASP A 86 9.60 -10.60 26.57
CA ASP A 86 8.58 -11.49 26.02
C ASP A 86 8.06 -11.01 24.64
N SER A 87 7.87 -9.70 24.48
CA SER A 87 7.49 -9.13 23.18
C SER A 87 8.60 -9.31 22.14
N PHE A 88 9.85 -9.08 22.55
CA PHE A 88 11.03 -9.29 21.72
C PHE A 88 11.18 -10.76 21.34
N THR A 89 11.09 -11.68 22.31
CA THR A 89 11.27 -13.12 22.08
C THR A 89 10.23 -13.66 21.10
N ARG A 90 8.95 -13.28 21.24
CA ARG A 90 7.91 -13.65 20.28
C ARG A 90 8.19 -13.11 18.88
N ALA A 91 8.56 -11.83 18.76
CA ALA A 91 8.87 -11.23 17.47
C ALA A 91 10.12 -11.84 16.81
N PHE A 92 11.14 -12.11 17.60
CA PHE A 92 12.41 -12.72 17.21
C PHE A 92 12.19 -14.16 16.73
N GLN A 93 11.44 -14.96 17.49
CA GLN A 93 11.08 -16.33 17.13
C GLN A 93 10.21 -16.38 15.88
N ASN A 94 9.22 -15.49 15.75
CA ASN A 94 8.41 -15.40 14.53
C ASN A 94 9.27 -15.11 13.28
N LEU A 95 10.34 -14.33 13.42
CA LEU A 95 11.22 -14.02 12.29
C LEU A 95 12.22 -15.14 12.03
N HIS A 96 13.04 -15.48 13.03
CA HIS A 96 14.19 -16.37 12.88
C HIS A 96 13.85 -17.85 13.05
N GLY A 97 12.71 -18.19 13.64
CA GLY A 97 12.33 -19.57 14.00
C GLY A 97 12.98 -20.08 15.28
N LEU A 98 13.75 -19.25 15.97
CA LEU A 98 14.53 -19.57 17.16
C LEU A 98 14.32 -18.50 18.23
N THR A 99 14.46 -18.86 19.49
CA THR A 99 14.48 -17.90 20.60
C THR A 99 15.82 -17.17 20.67
N PRO A 100 15.87 -15.95 21.25
CA PRO A 100 17.12 -15.20 21.42
C PRO A 100 18.24 -15.97 22.12
N SER A 101 17.91 -16.85 23.07
CA SER A 101 18.89 -17.65 23.82
C SER A 101 19.51 -18.78 22.98
N GLU A 102 18.75 -19.34 22.03
CA GLU A 102 19.20 -20.43 21.16
C GLU A 102 20.20 -19.96 20.10
N VAL A 103 20.15 -18.68 19.72
CA VAL A 103 21.03 -18.06 18.70
C VAL A 103 22.51 -18.21 19.03
N ARG A 104 22.85 -18.28 20.32
CA ARG A 104 24.24 -18.40 20.80
C ARG A 104 24.87 -19.76 20.49
N ASN A 105 24.06 -20.77 20.19
CA ASN A 105 24.56 -22.09 19.86
C ASN A 105 25.07 -22.11 18.41
N ASN A 106 26.28 -22.63 18.19
CA ASN A 106 26.84 -22.77 16.84
C ASN A 106 25.97 -23.70 15.97
N GLY A 107 25.89 -23.39 14.67
CA GLY A 107 25.16 -24.20 13.67
C GLY A 107 23.70 -23.81 13.44
N GLN A 108 23.19 -22.78 14.12
CA GLN A 108 21.84 -22.27 13.90
C GLN A 108 21.73 -21.45 12.61
N SER A 109 20.64 -21.64 11.87
CA SER A 109 20.33 -20.86 10.66
C SER A 109 19.48 -19.65 11.03
N LEU A 110 19.99 -18.44 10.73
CA LEU A 110 19.31 -17.19 10.99
C LEU A 110 18.89 -16.54 9.67
N LYS A 111 17.70 -15.94 9.64
CA LYS A 111 17.28 -15.08 8.54
C LYS A 111 17.93 -13.71 8.67
N ALA A 112 18.52 -13.21 7.59
CA ALA A 112 19.06 -11.86 7.52
C ALA A 112 18.31 -11.06 6.46
N TYR A 113 17.82 -9.88 6.84
CA TYR A 113 17.23 -8.92 5.91
C TYR A 113 18.23 -7.79 5.69
N PRO A 114 18.92 -7.73 4.53
CA PRO A 114 19.87 -6.67 4.25
C PRO A 114 19.16 -5.32 4.17
N ARG A 115 19.95 -4.26 4.37
CA ARG A 115 19.50 -2.89 4.14
C ARG A 115 18.99 -2.75 2.70
N MET A 116 17.85 -2.09 2.52
CA MET A 116 17.33 -1.75 1.20
C MET A 116 18.00 -0.49 0.65
N THR A 117 18.12 -0.43 -0.67
CA THR A 117 18.56 0.77 -1.40
C THR A 117 17.68 0.93 -2.62
N PHE A 118 17.39 2.17 -2.98
CA PHE A 118 16.71 2.50 -4.23
C PHE A 118 17.76 2.60 -5.33
N GLN A 119 17.59 1.80 -6.38
CA GLN A 119 18.50 1.78 -7.53
C GLN A 119 17.78 2.25 -8.79
N LEU A 120 18.54 2.85 -9.71
CA LEU A 120 18.02 3.24 -11.01
C LEU A 120 17.70 1.97 -11.82
N SER A 121 16.46 1.90 -12.32
CA SER A 121 16.05 0.94 -13.34
C SER A 121 15.60 1.74 -14.56
N ILE A 122 16.07 1.38 -15.75
CA ILE A 122 15.65 2.02 -16.99
C ILE A 122 14.29 1.43 -17.38
N LYS A 123 13.23 2.25 -17.23
CA LYS A 123 11.83 1.95 -17.54
C LYS A 123 11.17 3.17 -18.19
N GLY A 124 9.89 3.07 -18.57
CA GLY A 124 9.15 4.17 -19.21
C GLY A 124 9.32 4.28 -20.73
N GLY A 125 9.85 3.24 -21.39
CA GLY A 125 9.93 3.18 -22.86
C GLY A 125 8.60 2.89 -23.55
N ALA A 126 7.52 2.68 -22.79
CA ALA A 126 6.17 2.50 -23.29
C ALA A 126 5.29 3.66 -22.77
N GLU A 127 4.35 4.12 -23.59
CA GLU A 127 3.41 5.15 -23.19
C GLU A 127 2.48 4.69 -22.06
N MET A 128 1.93 5.66 -21.35
CA MET A 128 0.89 5.48 -20.35
C MET A 128 -0.08 6.65 -20.47
N ASN A 129 -1.30 6.35 -20.92
CA ASN A 129 -2.34 7.36 -21.07
C ASN A 129 -2.85 7.73 -19.68
N TYR A 130 -2.70 9.00 -19.33
CA TYR A 130 -3.28 9.55 -18.11
C TYR A 130 -3.87 10.94 -18.38
N ARG A 131 -4.84 11.32 -17.56
CA ARG A 131 -5.40 12.67 -17.52
C ARG A 131 -5.54 13.14 -16.08
N LEU A 132 -5.66 14.45 -15.91
CA LEU A 132 -5.95 15.05 -14.61
C LEU A 132 -7.42 15.47 -14.59
N GLU A 133 -8.11 15.14 -13.51
CA GLU A 133 -9.49 15.55 -13.28
C GLU A 133 -9.62 16.29 -11.95
N GLU A 134 -10.32 17.42 -11.95
CA GLU A 134 -10.74 18.11 -10.74
C GLU A 134 -12.14 17.65 -10.38
N LYS A 135 -12.31 17.20 -9.13
CA LYS A 135 -13.58 16.70 -8.62
C LYS A 135 -13.99 17.50 -7.40
N GLU A 136 -15.23 17.99 -7.42
CA GLU A 136 -15.91 18.45 -6.21
C GLU A 136 -16.13 17.28 -5.24
N ALA A 137 -16.51 17.60 -3.99
CA ALA A 137 -16.80 16.57 -3.00
C ALA A 137 -17.94 15.64 -3.48
N PHE A 138 -17.75 14.34 -3.28
CA PHE A 138 -18.71 13.31 -3.66
C PHE A 138 -18.75 12.19 -2.61
N ARG A 139 -19.66 11.24 -2.82
CA ARG A 139 -19.79 10.04 -2.01
C ARG A 139 -19.63 8.80 -2.88
N ILE A 140 -18.98 7.79 -2.34
CA ILE A 140 -19.04 6.43 -2.88
C ILE A 140 -20.08 5.68 -2.08
N VAL A 141 -21.15 5.23 -2.72
CA VAL A 141 -22.26 4.51 -2.07
C VAL A 141 -22.32 3.09 -2.60
N GLY A 142 -22.35 2.10 -1.70
CA GLY A 142 -22.32 0.69 -2.08
C GLY A 142 -22.22 -0.28 -0.92
N ILE A 143 -21.78 -1.50 -1.22
CA ILE A 143 -21.44 -2.49 -0.20
C ILE A 143 -19.99 -2.30 0.24
N LYS A 144 -19.73 -2.49 1.53
CA LYS A 144 -18.40 -2.36 2.13
C LYS A 144 -17.97 -3.66 2.79
N LYS A 145 -16.69 -4.00 2.68
CA LYS A 145 -16.07 -5.04 3.51
C LYS A 145 -14.62 -4.70 3.85
N ARG A 146 -14.17 -5.12 5.03
CA ARG A 146 -12.76 -5.16 5.38
C ARG A 146 -12.13 -6.40 4.73
N VAL A 147 -11.19 -6.23 3.83
CA VAL A 147 -10.61 -7.33 3.02
C VAL A 147 -9.09 -7.40 3.19
N PRO A 148 -8.49 -8.61 3.15
CA PRO A 148 -7.04 -8.74 3.18
C PRO A 148 -6.41 -8.17 1.91
N ILE A 149 -5.20 -7.64 2.02
CA ILE A 149 -4.43 -7.14 0.89
C ILE A 149 -3.75 -8.32 0.18
N ILE A 150 -4.00 -8.47 -1.12
CA ILE A 150 -3.39 -9.48 -1.98
C ILE A 150 -2.63 -8.76 -3.10
N PHE A 151 -1.31 -8.94 -3.14
CA PHE A 151 -0.42 -8.21 -4.07
C PHE A 151 -0.40 -8.78 -5.48
N LYS A 152 -0.72 -10.07 -5.62
CA LYS A 152 -0.67 -10.78 -6.90
C LYS A 152 -1.89 -11.66 -7.03
N GLY A 153 -2.55 -11.55 -8.18
CA GLY A 153 -3.75 -12.34 -8.50
C GLY A 153 -5.04 -11.73 -7.98
N VAL A 154 -6.12 -12.50 -8.08
CA VAL A 154 -7.47 -12.06 -7.72
C VAL A 154 -7.68 -12.19 -6.21
N ASN A 155 -8.30 -11.17 -5.62
CA ASN A 155 -8.71 -11.25 -4.23
C ASN A 155 -10.05 -11.99 -4.10
N PRO A 156 -10.09 -13.19 -3.47
CA PRO A 156 -11.31 -14.00 -3.43
C PRO A 156 -12.42 -13.34 -2.63
N VAL A 157 -12.09 -12.49 -1.65
CA VAL A 157 -13.08 -11.77 -0.87
C VAL A 157 -13.75 -10.69 -1.72
N ILE A 158 -12.98 -9.97 -2.54
CA ILE A 158 -13.52 -8.96 -3.46
C ILE A 158 -14.34 -9.64 -4.58
N ALA A 159 -13.87 -10.76 -5.12
CA ALA A 159 -14.63 -11.54 -6.10
C ALA A 159 -16.00 -11.97 -5.53
N SER A 160 -16.01 -12.51 -4.31
CA SER A 160 -17.25 -12.88 -3.62
C SER A 160 -18.17 -11.68 -3.34
N MET A 161 -17.62 -10.49 -3.08
CA MET A 161 -18.44 -9.28 -2.95
C MET A 161 -19.15 -8.93 -4.27
N TRP A 162 -18.46 -9.04 -5.42
CA TRP A 162 -19.08 -8.86 -6.74
C TRP A 162 -20.18 -9.89 -7.01
N GLU A 163 -19.95 -11.16 -6.68
CA GLU A 163 -20.94 -12.24 -6.81
C GLU A 163 -22.17 -12.04 -5.92
N SER A 164 -22.02 -11.34 -4.79
CA SER A 164 -23.12 -11.07 -3.85
C SER A 164 -24.09 -9.97 -4.30
N LEU A 165 -23.77 -9.25 -5.39
CA LEU A 165 -24.63 -8.20 -5.94
C LEU A 165 -25.71 -8.80 -6.84
N ASP A 166 -26.93 -8.89 -6.30
CA ASP A 166 -28.13 -9.24 -7.06
C ASP A 166 -28.56 -8.13 -8.04
N HIS A 167 -29.50 -8.47 -8.94
CA HIS A 167 -30.01 -7.53 -9.93
C HIS A 167 -30.66 -6.27 -9.31
N GLU A 168 -31.36 -6.43 -8.19
CA GLU A 168 -32.08 -5.33 -7.53
C GLU A 168 -31.10 -4.29 -6.97
N LYS A 169 -30.06 -4.73 -6.25
CA LYS A 169 -28.99 -3.85 -5.74
C LYS A 169 -28.24 -3.17 -6.87
N ILE A 170 -27.95 -3.88 -7.95
CA ILE A 170 -27.26 -3.29 -9.11
C ILE A 170 -28.11 -2.18 -9.73
N ASP A 171 -29.41 -2.40 -9.89
CA ASP A 171 -30.32 -1.39 -10.42
C ASP A 171 -30.51 -0.21 -9.45
N GLN A 172 -30.54 -0.46 -8.14
CA GLN A 172 -30.55 0.59 -7.11
C GLN A 172 -29.29 1.46 -7.21
N LEU A 173 -28.10 0.84 -7.28
CA LEU A 173 -26.81 1.52 -7.40
C LEU A 173 -26.72 2.33 -8.71
N LYS A 174 -27.12 1.77 -9.85
CA LYS A 174 -27.14 2.48 -11.13
C LYS A 174 -27.99 3.74 -11.09
N LYS A 175 -29.14 3.74 -10.40
CA LYS A 175 -29.99 4.94 -10.23
C LYS A 175 -29.35 6.02 -9.36
N LEU A 176 -28.43 5.66 -8.48
CA LEU A 176 -27.68 6.60 -7.65
C LEU A 176 -26.52 7.25 -8.39
N SER A 177 -25.88 6.53 -9.33
CA SER A 177 -24.76 7.03 -10.11
C SER A 177 -25.15 8.26 -10.94
N ASN A 178 -24.59 9.41 -10.61
CA ASN A 178 -24.87 10.69 -11.28
C ASN A 178 -23.63 11.57 -11.47
N VAL A 179 -22.45 11.05 -11.13
CA VAL A 179 -21.18 11.77 -11.19
C VAL A 179 -20.13 10.80 -11.73
N GLU A 180 -19.27 11.28 -12.63
CA GLU A 180 -18.19 10.47 -13.21
C GLU A 180 -17.24 9.93 -12.13
N PRO A 181 -16.71 8.70 -12.27
CA PRO A 181 -17.03 7.73 -13.33
C PRO A 181 -18.43 7.12 -13.17
N ILE A 182 -19.22 7.11 -14.26
CA ILE A 182 -20.60 6.58 -14.25
C ILE A 182 -20.62 5.05 -14.20
N GLY A 183 -21.47 4.49 -13.35
CA GLY A 183 -21.63 3.05 -13.20
C GLY A 183 -20.92 2.48 -11.96
N LEU A 184 -20.80 1.15 -11.94
CA LEU A 184 -20.22 0.44 -10.79
C LEU A 184 -18.70 0.53 -10.80
N LEU A 185 -18.13 0.70 -9.62
CA LEU A 185 -16.70 0.76 -9.41
C LEU A 185 -16.30 0.04 -8.13
N SER A 186 -15.01 -0.22 -8.02
CA SER A 186 -14.36 -0.67 -6.80
C SER A 186 -13.56 0.49 -6.19
N ALA A 187 -13.68 0.72 -4.88
CA ALA A 187 -12.89 1.73 -4.19
C ALA A 187 -12.19 1.14 -2.97
N SER A 188 -10.89 1.36 -2.86
CA SER A 188 -10.06 0.84 -1.76
C SER A 188 -9.52 1.99 -0.91
N THR A 189 -9.76 1.94 0.40
CA THR A 189 -9.35 2.98 1.35
C THR A 189 -8.95 2.38 2.71
N ASN A 190 -8.55 3.22 3.66
CA ASN A 190 -8.26 2.84 5.06
C ASN A 190 -7.29 1.64 5.20
N PHE A 191 -6.25 1.59 4.39
CA PHE A 191 -5.25 0.53 4.41
C PHE A 191 -4.59 0.46 5.80
N SER A 192 -4.70 -0.68 6.50
CA SER A 192 -4.05 -0.84 7.81
C SER A 192 -2.53 -0.91 7.68
N GLU A 193 -1.86 -0.47 8.74
CA GLU A 193 -0.46 -0.79 8.98
C GLU A 193 -0.36 -2.31 9.26
N GLY A 194 0.44 -3.02 8.47
CA GLY A 194 0.53 -4.50 8.54
C GLY A 194 0.43 -5.22 7.20
N ARG A 195 0.58 -4.49 6.08
CA ARG A 195 0.39 -4.99 4.70
C ARG A 195 0.95 -6.38 4.40
N MET A 196 2.04 -6.83 5.04
CA MET A 196 2.89 -7.88 4.47
C MET A 196 3.20 -9.04 5.43
N GLN A 197 2.15 -9.53 6.08
CA GLN A 197 2.05 -10.90 6.60
C GLN A 197 0.81 -11.63 6.07
N GLU A 198 0.20 -11.16 4.96
CA GLU A 198 -1.19 -11.51 4.57
C GLU A 198 -2.24 -11.12 5.64
N LYS A 199 -1.86 -10.21 6.55
CA LYS A 199 -2.71 -9.70 7.66
C LYS A 199 -3.04 -8.22 7.54
N GLY A 200 -2.53 -7.56 6.51
CA GLY A 200 -2.94 -6.19 6.21
C GLY A 200 -4.31 -6.21 5.55
N GLU A 201 -5.11 -5.21 5.86
CA GLU A 201 -6.47 -5.13 5.38
C GLU A 201 -6.75 -3.74 4.83
N LEU A 202 -7.77 -3.63 4.00
CA LEU A 202 -8.29 -2.36 3.51
C LEU A 202 -9.81 -2.38 3.58
N ASP A 203 -10.41 -1.21 3.65
CA ASP A 203 -11.84 -1.06 3.42
C ASP A 203 -12.07 -1.05 1.92
N HIS A 204 -12.80 -2.05 1.42
CA HIS A 204 -13.17 -2.15 0.03
C HIS A 204 -14.65 -1.86 -0.14
N TYR A 205 -14.97 -1.00 -1.09
CA TYR A 205 -16.33 -0.70 -1.51
C TYR A 205 -16.55 -1.20 -2.92
N ILE A 206 -17.73 -1.77 -3.19
CA ILE A 206 -18.25 -1.93 -4.54
C ILE A 206 -19.54 -1.12 -4.62
N GLY A 207 -19.56 -0.12 -5.49
CA GLY A 207 -20.59 0.90 -5.45
C GLY A 207 -20.51 1.86 -6.63
N VAL A 208 -21.06 3.05 -6.43
CA VAL A 208 -21.11 4.11 -7.45
C VAL A 208 -20.70 5.45 -6.84
N VAL A 209 -20.25 6.37 -7.69
CA VAL A 209 -19.99 7.76 -7.29
C VAL A 209 -21.28 8.58 -7.43
N THR A 210 -21.63 9.31 -6.37
CA THR A 210 -22.86 10.09 -6.30
C THR A 210 -22.75 11.30 -5.38
N THR A 211 -23.59 12.30 -5.61
CA THR A 211 -23.85 13.41 -4.66
C THR A 211 -25.16 13.26 -3.91
N LYS A 212 -25.94 12.21 -4.21
CA LYS A 212 -27.22 11.92 -3.55
C LYS A 212 -26.99 11.40 -2.12
N GLU A 213 -28.06 11.37 -1.34
CA GLU A 213 -28.04 10.74 -0.01
C GLU A 213 -27.91 9.23 -0.12
N CYS A 214 -27.18 8.62 0.82
CA CYS A 214 -27.01 7.18 0.90
C CYS A 214 -28.29 6.55 1.48
N PRO A 215 -28.87 5.55 0.80
CA PRO A 215 -29.93 4.73 1.39
C PRO A 215 -29.47 3.99 2.65
N ASP A 216 -30.38 3.77 3.61
CA ASP A 216 -30.09 3.10 4.89
C ASP A 216 -29.56 1.67 4.76
N ASN A 217 -29.81 1.01 3.63
CA ASN A 217 -29.38 -0.36 3.36
C ASN A 217 -27.98 -0.46 2.73
N LEU A 218 -27.28 0.66 2.56
CA LEU A 218 -25.96 0.75 1.93
C LEU A 218 -24.97 1.51 2.82
N GLU A 219 -23.69 1.35 2.50
CA GLU A 219 -22.59 2.05 3.16
C GLU A 219 -22.11 3.21 2.28
N GLN A 220 -21.59 4.26 2.91
CA GLN A 220 -21.04 5.41 2.21
C GLN A 220 -19.61 5.77 2.64
N LEU A 221 -18.84 6.28 1.70
CA LEU A 221 -17.56 6.94 1.91
C LEU A 221 -17.63 8.36 1.35
N GLU A 222 -17.47 9.36 2.22
CA GLU A 222 -17.35 10.74 1.79
C GLU A 222 -15.93 11.01 1.27
N VAL A 223 -15.86 11.70 0.14
CA VAL A 223 -14.62 12.05 -0.54
C VAL A 223 -14.61 13.56 -0.74
N SER A 224 -13.60 14.21 -0.17
CA SER A 224 -13.42 15.66 -0.30
C SER A 224 -13.04 16.04 -1.73
N ALA A 225 -13.27 17.31 -2.09
CA ALA A 225 -12.82 17.83 -3.37
C ALA A 225 -11.30 17.68 -3.53
N SER A 226 -10.85 17.17 -4.67
CA SER A 226 -9.42 16.94 -4.93
C SER A 226 -9.12 16.82 -6.42
N THR A 227 -7.84 16.91 -6.77
CA THR A 227 -7.34 16.55 -8.08
C THR A 227 -7.07 15.04 -8.14
N TRP A 228 -7.38 14.43 -9.28
CA TRP A 228 -7.25 12.99 -9.54
C TRP A 228 -6.36 12.77 -10.75
N ALA A 229 -5.42 11.83 -10.65
CA ALA A 229 -4.77 11.24 -11.81
C ALA A 229 -5.59 10.03 -12.25
N VAL A 230 -6.06 10.04 -13.50
CA VAL A 230 -6.85 8.96 -14.09
C VAL A 230 -6.03 8.28 -15.16
N PHE A 231 -5.74 7.00 -14.97
CA PHE A 231 -4.94 6.19 -15.89
C PHE A 231 -5.83 5.21 -16.65
N GLU A 232 -5.71 5.23 -17.97
CA GLU A 232 -6.42 4.31 -18.84
C GLU A 232 -5.68 2.97 -18.92
N VAL A 233 -6.45 1.88 -18.78
CA VAL A 233 -5.97 0.51 -18.86
C VAL A 233 -6.77 -0.19 -19.94
N ILE A 234 -6.10 -0.60 -21.02
CA ILE A 234 -6.71 -1.39 -22.10
C ILE A 234 -5.91 -2.68 -22.23
N GLY A 235 -6.56 -3.81 -22.00
CA GLY A 235 -5.91 -5.12 -22.15
C GLY A 235 -6.52 -6.22 -21.29
N SER A 236 -5.81 -7.35 -21.21
CA SER A 236 -6.24 -8.51 -20.43
C SER A 236 -6.27 -8.22 -18.93
N PHE A 237 -7.37 -8.60 -18.29
CA PHE A 237 -7.52 -8.57 -16.84
C PHE A 237 -7.10 -9.91 -16.20
N PRO A 238 -6.44 -9.95 -15.03
CA PRO A 238 -6.00 -8.81 -14.20
C PRO A 238 -4.56 -8.34 -14.47
N ASP A 239 -3.82 -8.99 -15.35
CA ASP A 239 -2.37 -8.78 -15.50
C ASP A 239 -2.02 -7.38 -16.02
N THR A 240 -2.76 -6.87 -17.00
CA THR A 240 -2.54 -5.51 -17.53
C THR A 240 -2.77 -4.47 -16.45
N LEU A 241 -3.83 -4.65 -15.65
CA LEU A 241 -4.16 -3.76 -14.54
C LEU A 241 -3.05 -3.76 -13.47
N GLN A 242 -2.57 -4.93 -13.06
CA GLN A 242 -1.47 -5.05 -12.09
C GLN A 242 -0.18 -4.42 -12.62
N ASN A 243 0.10 -4.57 -13.92
CA ASN A 243 1.25 -3.93 -14.55
C ASN A 243 1.13 -2.41 -14.53
N ILE A 244 -0.02 -1.84 -14.91
CA ILE A 244 -0.22 -0.38 -14.89
C ILE A 244 -0.12 0.17 -13.47
N TRP A 245 -0.71 -0.47 -12.46
CA TRP A 245 -0.44 -0.13 -11.06
C TRP A 245 1.06 -0.11 -10.74
N GLY A 246 1.78 -1.15 -11.17
CA GLY A 246 3.24 -1.26 -11.10
C GLY A 246 3.96 -0.03 -11.66
N ARG A 247 3.58 0.37 -12.87
CA ARG A 247 4.19 1.48 -13.60
C ARG A 247 3.80 2.85 -13.04
N ILE A 248 2.60 3.03 -12.52
CA ILE A 248 2.19 4.30 -11.87
C ILE A 248 3.16 4.64 -10.73
N TYR A 249 3.43 3.67 -9.85
CA TYR A 249 4.30 3.85 -8.69
C TYR A 249 5.80 3.82 -9.03
N SER A 250 6.22 3.09 -10.06
CA SER A 250 7.65 2.97 -10.42
C SER A 250 8.13 3.90 -11.53
N GLU A 251 7.24 4.47 -12.32
CA GLU A 251 7.55 5.33 -13.47
C GLU A 251 6.88 6.70 -13.36
N TRP A 252 5.55 6.76 -13.18
CA TRP A 252 4.81 8.02 -13.25
C TRP A 252 5.01 8.92 -12.03
N PHE A 253 4.80 8.42 -10.80
CA PHE A 253 5.04 9.21 -9.57
C PHE A 253 6.49 9.71 -9.43
N PRO A 254 7.51 8.88 -9.75
CA PRO A 254 8.90 9.35 -9.75
C PRO A 254 9.22 10.45 -10.77
N SER A 255 8.57 10.43 -11.94
CA SER A 255 8.81 11.39 -13.02
C SER A 255 7.88 12.61 -12.98
N SER A 256 6.84 12.59 -12.14
CA SER A 256 5.85 13.66 -12.04
C SER A 256 6.11 14.59 -10.84
N ASN A 257 5.52 15.79 -10.91
CA ASN A 257 5.48 16.76 -9.81
C ASN A 257 4.29 16.54 -8.86
N TYR A 258 3.71 15.33 -8.87
CA TYR A 258 2.55 14.99 -8.06
C TYR A 258 2.93 13.96 -6.99
N GLU A 259 2.25 14.04 -5.86
CA GLU A 259 2.26 13.00 -4.85
C GLU A 259 0.85 12.52 -4.55
N GLN A 260 0.75 11.27 -4.11
CA GLN A 260 -0.51 10.68 -3.70
C GLN A 260 -0.95 11.28 -2.37
N ILE A 261 -2.22 11.67 -2.26
CA ILE A 261 -2.82 12.11 -0.99
C ILE A 261 -3.70 11.02 -0.38
N GLY A 262 -4.08 11.19 0.88
CA GLY A 262 -5.04 10.31 1.54
C GLY A 262 -6.40 10.34 0.84
N GLY A 263 -6.98 9.16 0.64
CA GLY A 263 -8.27 9.01 -0.04
C GLY A 263 -8.43 7.63 -0.67
N PRO A 264 -9.60 7.34 -1.27
CA PRO A 264 -9.82 6.08 -1.94
C PRO A 264 -9.06 6.00 -3.27
N GLU A 265 -8.52 4.82 -3.56
CA GLU A 265 -8.10 4.44 -4.91
C GLU A 265 -9.29 3.79 -5.61
N ILE A 266 -9.70 4.33 -6.75
CA ILE A 266 -10.88 3.86 -7.48
C ILE A 266 -10.43 3.08 -8.72
N LEU A 267 -11.06 1.93 -8.93
CA LEU A 267 -11.00 1.15 -10.14
C LEU A 267 -12.39 1.14 -10.76
N TRP A 268 -12.52 1.77 -11.92
CA TRP A 268 -13.71 1.72 -12.73
C TRP A 268 -13.49 0.77 -13.92
N ASN A 269 -14.54 0.06 -14.29
CA ASN A 269 -14.54 -0.94 -15.36
C ASN A 269 -15.66 -0.59 -16.34
N GLU A 270 -15.36 -0.60 -17.64
CA GLU A 270 -16.34 -0.27 -18.69
C GLU A 270 -17.47 -1.30 -18.77
N ASP A 271 -17.14 -2.58 -18.60
CA ASP A 271 -18.11 -3.68 -18.64
C ASP A 271 -17.91 -4.64 -17.45
N LYS A 272 -18.89 -5.50 -17.20
CA LYS A 272 -18.75 -6.66 -16.32
C LYS A 272 -17.92 -7.77 -16.96
N ASP A 273 -17.90 -7.87 -18.29
CA ASP A 273 -17.09 -8.87 -18.99
C ASP A 273 -15.61 -8.48 -19.04
N ILE A 274 -14.86 -8.93 -18.04
CA ILE A 274 -13.42 -8.75 -17.89
C ILE A 274 -12.58 -9.66 -18.79
N THR A 275 -13.19 -10.55 -19.59
CA THR A 275 -12.47 -11.52 -20.43
C THR A 275 -12.05 -10.96 -21.79
N SER A 276 -12.58 -9.79 -22.17
CA SER A 276 -12.26 -9.13 -23.42
C SER A 276 -10.79 -8.68 -23.48
N PRO A 277 -10.06 -8.95 -24.57
CA PRO A 277 -8.68 -8.48 -24.74
C PRO A 277 -8.58 -6.96 -24.93
N THR A 278 -9.70 -6.27 -25.21
CA THR A 278 -9.78 -4.81 -25.32
C THR A 278 -10.55 -4.20 -24.14
N PHE A 279 -10.63 -4.92 -23.01
CA PHE A 279 -11.32 -4.46 -21.82
C PHE A 279 -10.73 -3.14 -21.33
N LYS A 280 -11.58 -2.13 -21.19
CA LYS A 280 -11.21 -0.80 -20.70
C LYS A 280 -11.51 -0.66 -19.22
N SER A 281 -10.49 -0.25 -18.47
CA SER A 281 -10.61 0.15 -17.07
C SER A 281 -9.93 1.48 -16.84
N GLU A 282 -10.31 2.14 -15.76
CA GLU A 282 -9.65 3.35 -15.30
C GLU A 282 -9.22 3.21 -13.86
N ILE A 283 -7.96 3.56 -13.59
CA ILE A 283 -7.43 3.71 -12.23
C ILE A 283 -7.45 5.18 -11.89
N TRP A 284 -8.14 5.54 -10.81
CA TRP A 284 -8.18 6.90 -10.30
C TRP A 284 -7.46 6.98 -8.96
N ILE A 285 -6.51 7.90 -8.87
CA ILE A 285 -5.70 8.12 -7.67
C ILE A 285 -5.78 9.59 -7.27
N PRO A 286 -6.13 9.90 -6.01
CA PRO A 286 -6.16 11.29 -5.55
C PRO A 286 -4.72 11.79 -5.38
N ILE A 287 -4.45 12.98 -5.91
CA ILE A 287 -3.11 13.57 -5.96
C ILE A 287 -3.11 15.04 -5.53
N SER A 288 -1.93 15.53 -5.16
CA SER A 288 -1.64 16.96 -5.03
C SER A 288 -0.27 17.27 -5.65
N LYS A 289 -0.02 18.55 -5.95
CA LYS A 289 1.31 18.99 -6.38
C LYS A 289 2.26 18.97 -5.18
N LYS A 290 3.48 18.49 -5.41
CA LYS A 290 4.60 18.52 -4.44
C LYS A 290 4.99 19.95 -4.07
#